data_AF-A0A7W1B0Q1-F1
#
_entry.id   AF-A0A7W1B0Q1-F1
#
_cell.length_a   1.000
_cell.length_b   1.000
_cell.length_c   1.000
_cell.angle_alpha   90.00
_cell.angle_beta   90.00
_cell.angle_gamma   90.00
#
_symmetry.space_group_name_H-M   'P 1'
#
loop_
_entity.id
_entity.type
_entity.pdbx_description
1 polymer ?
#
loop_
_entity_poly.entity_id
_entity_poly.type
_entity_poly.pdbx_seq_one_letter_code
_entity_poly.pdbx_strand_id
1 'polypeptide(L)'
;MAAAGGRRWGRRAGLPGPSRRIATSRRRSPEETHVTTPHQNDASDPRSAPSSVTALVTSQGRTTIASSVVQKIAGMAAREVSGVYRLGGGAARTFSALRERIPGSGGPSVAQGVSVEVGETQAAVDIDVVVEYGAAIVGVAEAIRSNVIQSVSRMTGLEVVEVNINVDDIHLPTDAPVEEVTESRVQ
;
A
#
# COMPACT_ATOMS: atom_id res chain seq x y z
N MET A 1 40.06 -56.49 -20.10
CA MET A 1 39.97 -55.66 -18.86
C MET A 1 38.53 -55.15 -18.79
N ALA A 2 37.57 -55.86 -18.17
CA ALA A 2 37.20 -55.86 -16.73
C ALA A 2 36.76 -54.45 -16.25
N ALA A 3 35.62 -54.17 -15.60
CA ALA A 3 34.54 -54.93 -14.91
C ALA A 3 33.29 -54.00 -14.84
N ALA A 4 32.04 -54.43 -15.09
CA ALA A 4 31.07 -55.12 -14.24
C ALA A 4 30.63 -54.37 -12.95
N GLY A 5 29.31 -54.18 -12.74
CA GLY A 5 28.78 -53.80 -11.43
C GLY A 5 27.34 -53.28 -11.34
N GLY A 6 26.34 -54.02 -11.85
CA GLY A 6 24.94 -53.78 -11.52
C GLY A 6 24.60 -54.27 -10.10
N ARG A 7 23.58 -53.68 -9.45
CA ARG A 7 22.95 -54.29 -8.26
C ARG A 7 21.42 -54.20 -8.32
N ARG A 8 20.83 -55.39 -8.32
CA ARG A 8 19.41 -55.73 -8.16
C ARG A 8 19.17 -56.23 -6.74
N TRP A 9 17.99 -55.89 -6.21
CA TRP A 9 17.07 -56.72 -5.38
C TRP A 9 17.47 -56.99 -3.92
N GLY A 10 16.57 -56.98 -2.93
CA GLY A 10 15.13 -56.78 -2.91
C GLY A 10 14.50 -57.14 -1.53
N ARG A 11 13.16 -57.12 -1.53
CA ARG A 11 12.18 -57.81 -0.64
C ARG A 11 12.08 -57.43 0.85
N ARG A 12 10.84 -57.13 1.26
CA ARG A 12 9.93 -57.83 2.24
C ARG A 12 8.61 -57.03 2.20
N ALA A 13 7.43 -57.53 1.77
CA ALA A 13 6.59 -58.68 2.15
C ALA A 13 6.09 -58.63 3.62
N GLY A 14 4.77 -58.46 3.81
CA GLY A 14 4.03 -58.99 4.98
C GLY A 14 3.21 -57.98 5.82
N LEU A 15 1.89 -57.98 5.61
CA LEU A 15 0.79 -57.45 6.46
C LEU A 15 0.68 -58.23 7.82
N PRO A 16 -0.37 -58.10 8.69
CA PRO A 16 -1.21 -57.00 9.18
C PRO A 16 -1.39 -56.96 10.75
N GLY A 17 -1.97 -55.88 11.29
CA GLY A 17 -3.01 -55.96 12.36
C GLY A 17 -2.64 -56.30 13.82
N PRO A 18 -3.63 -56.33 14.75
CA PRO A 18 -3.72 -55.37 15.87
C PRO A 18 -3.64 -56.01 17.26
N SER A 19 -3.44 -55.23 18.34
CA SER A 19 -3.92 -55.61 19.69
C SER A 19 -3.91 -54.46 20.70
N ARG A 20 -5.12 -53.97 20.99
CA ARG A 20 -5.54 -53.35 22.27
C ARG A 20 -5.28 -54.33 23.42
N ARG A 21 -4.60 -53.93 24.50
CA ARG A 21 -4.82 -54.47 25.87
C ARG A 21 -4.55 -53.36 26.91
N ILE A 22 -5.61 -52.92 27.59
CA ILE A 22 -5.95 -53.21 29.01
C ILE A 22 -5.22 -52.26 29.98
N ALA A 23 -6.01 -51.38 30.60
CA ALA A 23 -5.66 -50.66 31.81
C ALA A 23 -5.80 -51.59 33.03
N THR A 24 -4.80 -51.61 33.93
CA THR A 24 -4.97 -52.04 35.33
C THR A 24 -3.98 -51.33 36.25
N SER A 25 -4.50 -50.38 37.02
CA SER A 25 -4.23 -50.05 38.43
C SER A 25 -2.91 -50.42 39.14
N ARG A 26 -2.26 -49.36 39.66
CA ARG A 26 -2.02 -49.08 41.11
C ARG A 26 -0.84 -49.74 41.86
N ARG A 27 0.17 -48.92 42.21
CA ARG A 27 0.87 -48.79 43.54
C ARG A 27 2.00 -47.72 43.42
N ARG A 28 1.96 -46.57 44.12
CA ARG A 28 2.65 -46.23 45.40
C ARG A 28 4.12 -46.69 45.47
N SER A 29 5.17 -45.91 45.72
CA SER A 29 5.44 -44.51 46.17
C SER A 29 6.95 -44.21 45.88
N PRO A 30 7.64 -43.24 46.54
CA PRO A 30 7.80 -41.82 46.22
C PRO A 30 9.28 -41.43 45.97
N GLU A 31 9.54 -40.11 45.86
CA GLU A 31 10.84 -39.42 45.96
C GLU A 31 11.45 -38.94 44.63
N GLU A 32 10.99 -37.78 44.16
CA GLU A 32 11.86 -36.85 43.45
C GLU A 32 11.63 -35.43 43.97
N THR A 33 12.76 -34.79 44.21
CA THR A 33 13.01 -33.55 44.93
C THR A 33 12.22 -32.34 44.42
N HIS A 34 11.69 -31.60 45.39
CA HIS A 34 11.04 -30.30 45.24
C HIS A 34 12.05 -29.26 44.71
N VAL A 35 11.96 -28.90 43.43
CA VAL A 35 12.53 -27.64 42.91
C VAL A 35 11.38 -26.66 42.72
N THR A 36 11.18 -25.80 43.72
CA THR A 36 10.29 -24.64 43.62
C THR A 36 11.05 -23.53 42.89
N THR A 37 10.80 -23.40 41.59
CA THR A 37 11.14 -22.18 40.84
C THR A 37 9.95 -21.22 40.96
N PRO A 38 10.13 -19.96 41.37
CA PRO A 38 9.03 -19.00 41.42
C PRO A 38 8.60 -18.65 39.99
N HIS A 39 7.31 -18.82 39.74
CA HIS A 39 6.62 -18.41 38.52
C HIS A 39 6.67 -16.87 38.45
N GLN A 40 7.52 -16.31 37.60
CA GLN A 40 7.46 -14.88 37.26
C GLN A 40 6.44 -14.69 36.15
N ASN A 41 5.46 -13.85 36.48
CA ASN A 41 4.35 -13.40 35.66
C ASN A 41 4.79 -12.59 34.45
N ASP A 42 3.86 -12.58 33.50
CA ASP A 42 3.62 -11.61 32.44
C ASP A 42 4.68 -11.47 31.35
N ALA A 43 4.31 -12.09 30.22
CA ALA A 43 4.71 -11.69 28.90
C ALA A 43 4.56 -10.17 28.74
N SER A 44 5.69 -9.48 28.69
CA SER A 44 5.79 -8.16 28.10
C SER A 44 5.50 -8.29 26.60
N ASP A 45 4.24 -8.02 26.26
CA ASP A 45 3.73 -7.89 24.90
C ASP A 45 4.54 -6.81 24.14
N PRO A 46 5.26 -7.14 23.05
CA PRO A 46 6.06 -6.16 22.30
C PRO A 46 5.20 -5.30 21.34
N ARG A 47 3.87 -5.27 21.51
CA ARG A 47 2.94 -4.58 20.61
C ARG A 47 2.39 -3.25 21.12
N SER A 48 3.04 -2.62 22.09
CA SER A 48 2.83 -1.18 22.33
C SER A 48 3.43 -0.37 21.19
N ALA A 49 2.67 -0.19 20.11
CA ALA A 49 2.90 0.91 19.17
C ALA A 49 2.38 2.19 19.83
N PRO A 50 3.23 3.18 20.15
CA PRO A 50 2.75 4.40 20.78
C PRO A 50 2.44 5.45 19.69
N SER A 51 1.23 6.01 19.78
CA SER A 51 0.97 7.46 19.65
C SER A 51 1.38 8.17 18.34
N SER A 52 0.72 7.90 17.21
CA SER A 52 0.66 8.90 16.11
C SER A 52 -0.40 9.97 16.36
N VAL A 53 -1.49 9.60 17.06
CA VAL A 53 -2.68 10.46 17.28
C VAL A 53 -2.39 11.70 18.15
N THR A 54 -1.30 11.72 18.91
CA THR A 54 -0.95 12.79 19.85
C THR A 54 0.08 13.79 19.31
N ALA A 55 0.65 13.56 18.11
CA ALA A 55 1.72 14.41 17.61
C ALA A 55 1.25 15.83 17.21
N LEU A 56 0.00 15.98 16.79
CA LEU A 56 -0.54 17.26 16.29
C LEU A 56 -1.10 18.16 17.41
N VAL A 57 -1.31 17.62 18.61
CA VAL A 57 -1.85 18.35 19.77
C VAL A 57 -0.94 18.11 20.96
N THR A 58 -0.31 19.17 21.47
CA THR A 58 0.59 19.11 22.62
C THR A 58 0.14 20.10 23.71
N SER A 59 0.74 20.02 24.90
CA SER A 59 0.55 21.03 25.95
C SER A 59 1.02 22.43 25.54
N GLN A 60 1.83 22.54 24.48
CA GLN A 60 2.36 23.80 23.96
C GLN A 60 1.55 24.38 22.79
N GLY A 61 0.56 23.64 22.26
CA GLY A 61 -0.30 24.11 21.17
C GLY A 61 -0.82 23.01 20.25
N ARG A 62 -1.58 23.43 19.23
CA ARG A 62 -2.18 22.57 18.21
C ARG A 62 -1.70 22.96 16.81
N THR A 63 -1.26 21.98 16.04
CA THR A 63 -0.93 22.13 14.62
C THR A 63 -2.13 21.69 13.79
N THR A 64 -2.56 22.50 12.83
CA THR A 64 -3.60 22.14 11.86
C THR A 64 -3.01 22.19 10.46
N ILE A 65 -3.24 21.15 9.68
CA ILE A 65 -2.72 21.03 8.31
C ILE A 65 -3.86 21.32 7.35
N ALA A 66 -3.67 22.28 6.47
CA ALA A 66 -4.67 22.62 5.47
C ALA A 66 -4.83 21.47 4.46
N SER A 67 -6.07 21.20 4.04
CA SER A 67 -6.37 20.20 3.00
C SER A 67 -5.57 20.45 1.72
N SER A 68 -5.32 21.70 1.34
CA SER A 68 -4.50 22.07 0.18
C SER A 68 -3.04 21.62 0.26
N VAL A 69 -2.50 21.41 1.46
CA VAL A 69 -1.15 20.85 1.64
C VAL A 69 -1.18 19.34 1.45
N VAL A 70 -2.15 18.66 2.07
CA VAL A 70 -2.32 17.20 1.93
C VAL A 70 -2.62 16.83 0.47
N GLN A 71 -3.44 17.62 -0.21
CA GLN A 71 -3.75 17.47 -1.63
C GLN A 71 -2.51 17.55 -2.51
N LYS A 72 -1.57 18.46 -2.22
CA LYS A 72 -0.30 18.53 -2.96
C LYS A 72 0.57 17.30 -2.73
N ILE A 73 0.65 16.82 -1.49
CA ILE A 73 1.42 15.62 -1.14
C ILE A 73 0.83 14.40 -1.85
N ALA A 74 -0.49 14.21 -1.74
CA ALA A 74 -1.19 13.10 -2.38
C ALA A 74 -1.07 13.16 -3.90
N GLY A 75 -1.23 14.32 -4.52
CA GLY A 75 -1.08 14.49 -5.96
C GLY A 75 0.34 14.22 -6.47
N MET A 76 1.36 14.64 -5.72
CA MET A 76 2.76 14.29 -6.05
C MET A 76 3.00 12.79 -5.91
N ALA A 77 2.61 12.20 -4.78
CA ALA A 77 2.78 10.77 -4.52
C ALA A 77 2.06 9.89 -5.56
N ALA A 78 0.85 10.28 -5.97
CA ALA A 78 0.13 9.53 -6.99
C ALA A 78 0.81 9.62 -8.37
N ARG A 79 1.38 10.77 -8.74
CA ARG A 79 2.11 10.95 -10.01
C ARG A 79 3.43 10.20 -10.10
N GLU A 80 4.03 9.85 -8.97
CA GLU A 80 5.29 9.09 -8.93
C GLU A 80 5.11 7.59 -9.26
N VAL A 81 3.86 7.11 -9.26
CA VAL A 81 3.57 5.70 -9.52
C VAL A 81 3.64 5.39 -11.01
N SER A 82 4.42 4.37 -11.38
CA SER A 82 4.51 3.90 -12.77
C SER A 82 3.15 3.42 -13.29
N GLY A 83 2.84 3.77 -14.55
CA GLY A 83 1.53 3.49 -15.16
C GLY A 83 0.49 4.60 -14.92
N VAL A 84 0.82 5.64 -14.14
CA VAL A 84 0.02 6.87 -14.09
C VAL A 84 0.48 7.81 -15.19
N TYR A 85 -0.41 8.11 -16.14
CA TYR A 85 -0.12 9.10 -17.18
C TYR A 85 -0.33 10.52 -16.64
N ARG A 86 -1.49 10.75 -15.99
CA ARG A 86 -1.82 12.04 -15.36
C ARG A 86 -2.93 11.89 -14.33
N LEU A 87 -3.05 12.91 -13.47
CA LEU A 87 -4.19 13.08 -12.58
C LEU A 87 -5.24 14.01 -13.19
N GLY A 88 -6.51 13.71 -12.91
CA GLY A 88 -7.71 14.41 -13.37
C GLY A 88 -8.16 14.05 -14.78
N GLY A 89 -9.47 13.85 -14.96
CA GLY A 89 -10.10 13.53 -16.24
C GLY A 89 -10.61 14.73 -17.07
N GLY A 90 -11.46 14.41 -18.05
CA GLY A 90 -11.94 15.29 -19.13
C GLY A 90 -12.62 16.61 -18.72
N ALA A 91 -13.12 16.73 -17.48
CA ALA A 91 -13.71 17.96 -16.95
C ALA A 91 -12.67 18.88 -16.29
N ALA A 92 -11.68 18.31 -15.60
CA ALA A 92 -10.59 19.07 -14.98
C ALA A 92 -9.75 19.81 -16.03
N ARG A 93 -9.57 19.23 -17.23
CA ARG A 93 -8.91 19.90 -18.37
C ARG A 93 -9.68 21.11 -18.89
N THR A 94 -11.00 21.05 -18.96
CA THR A 94 -11.83 22.16 -19.46
C THR A 94 -11.82 23.32 -18.47
N PHE A 95 -11.86 23.02 -17.17
CA PHE A 95 -11.76 24.04 -16.13
C PHE A 95 -10.34 24.62 -16.01
N SER A 96 -9.29 23.80 -16.20
CA SER A 96 -7.91 24.26 -16.27
C SER A 96 -7.67 25.20 -17.46
N ALA A 97 -8.14 24.81 -18.65
CA ALA A 97 -7.99 25.62 -19.86
C ALA A 97 -8.71 26.97 -19.77
N LEU A 98 -9.84 27.03 -19.04
CA LEU A 98 -10.54 28.27 -18.77
C LEU A 98 -9.81 29.13 -17.72
N ARG A 99 -9.20 28.50 -16.71
CA ARG A 99 -8.45 29.20 -15.65
C ARG A 99 -7.10 29.74 -16.13
N GLU A 100 -6.43 29.05 -17.04
CA GLU A 100 -5.18 29.51 -17.69
C GLU A 100 -5.38 30.82 -18.48
N ARG A 101 -6.63 31.10 -18.90
CA ARG A 101 -7.00 32.32 -19.63
C ARG A 101 -7.28 33.52 -18.73
N ILE A 102 -7.22 33.36 -17.41
CA ILE A 102 -7.41 34.46 -16.45
C ILE A 102 -6.02 34.96 -16.03
N PRO A 103 -5.64 36.20 -16.40
CA PRO A 103 -4.39 36.79 -15.95
C PRO A 103 -4.38 36.89 -14.42
N GLY A 104 -3.46 36.19 -13.75
CA GLY A 104 -3.25 36.26 -12.30
C GLY A 104 -3.69 35.03 -11.49
N SER A 105 -4.33 34.02 -12.08
CA SER A 105 -4.50 32.72 -11.40
C SER A 105 -3.29 31.83 -11.67
N GLY A 106 -2.48 31.59 -10.63
CA GLY A 106 -1.23 30.83 -10.68
C GLY A 106 -1.32 29.51 -11.46
N GLY A 107 -0.19 29.15 -12.08
CA GLY A 107 -0.03 28.15 -13.14
C GLY A 107 -0.43 26.70 -12.81
N PRO A 108 0.14 25.69 -13.51
CA PRO A 108 -0.41 24.35 -13.59
C PRO A 108 -0.66 23.76 -12.19
N SER A 109 -1.93 23.52 -11.89
CA SER A 109 -2.33 23.03 -10.57
C SER A 109 -1.89 21.58 -10.41
N VAL A 110 -0.80 21.38 -9.68
CA VAL A 110 -0.26 20.06 -9.28
C VAL A 110 -1.31 19.20 -8.56
N ALA A 111 -2.33 19.84 -7.99
CA ALA A 111 -3.44 19.25 -7.25
C ALA A 111 -4.67 18.86 -8.09
N GLN A 112 -4.66 19.06 -9.41
CA GLN A 112 -5.80 18.66 -10.26
C GLN A 112 -6.02 17.15 -10.22
N GLY A 113 -7.30 16.76 -10.05
CA GLY A 113 -7.70 15.35 -9.95
C GLY A 113 -7.47 14.72 -8.57
N VAL A 114 -7.23 15.52 -7.54
CA VAL A 114 -7.16 15.02 -6.15
C VAL A 114 -8.07 15.87 -5.29
N SER A 115 -9.01 15.24 -4.58
CA SER A 115 -9.79 15.88 -3.51
C SER A 115 -9.33 15.34 -2.17
N VAL A 116 -9.28 16.20 -1.15
CA VAL A 116 -8.90 15.78 0.19
C VAL A 116 -9.79 16.44 1.21
N GLU A 117 -10.29 15.62 2.12
CA GLU A 117 -10.97 16.06 3.34
C GLU A 117 -10.07 15.73 4.53
N VAL A 118 -9.88 16.73 5.40
CA VAL A 118 -9.04 16.59 6.60
C VAL A 118 -9.88 16.85 7.85
N GLY A 119 -9.79 15.94 8.81
CA GLY A 119 -10.25 16.12 10.17
C GLY A 119 -9.12 16.65 11.07
N GLU A 120 -9.28 16.47 12.38
CA GLU A 120 -8.24 16.88 13.34
C GLU A 120 -7.01 15.96 13.30
N THR A 121 -7.24 14.66 13.09
CA THR A 121 -6.20 13.62 13.08
C THR A 121 -6.27 12.72 11.85
N GLN A 122 -7.33 12.84 11.05
CA GLN A 122 -7.66 11.92 9.98
C GLN A 122 -7.71 12.63 8.63
N ALA A 123 -7.48 11.88 7.55
CA ALA A 123 -7.62 12.34 6.17
C ALA A 123 -8.30 11.29 5.30
N ALA A 124 -9.17 11.75 4.40
CA ALA A 124 -9.74 10.98 3.30
C ALA A 124 -9.29 11.60 1.97
N VAL A 125 -8.91 10.76 1.01
CA VAL A 125 -8.33 11.19 -0.26
C VAL A 125 -9.07 10.53 -1.42
N ASP A 126 -9.58 11.35 -2.35
CA ASP A 126 -10.15 10.89 -3.61
C ASP A 126 -9.23 11.29 -4.76
N ILE A 127 -8.95 10.36 -5.66
CA ILE A 127 -8.01 10.54 -6.77
C ILE A 127 -8.66 10.12 -8.08
N ASP A 128 -8.71 11.06 -9.01
CA ASP A 128 -9.07 10.83 -10.41
C ASP A 128 -7.80 10.66 -11.24
N VAL A 129 -7.68 9.56 -11.98
CA VAL A 129 -6.46 9.20 -12.71
C VAL A 129 -6.75 8.74 -14.13
N VAL A 130 -5.84 9.11 -15.04
CA VAL A 130 -5.72 8.51 -16.37
C VAL A 130 -4.46 7.63 -16.37
N VAL A 131 -4.62 6.37 -16.75
CA VAL A 131 -3.56 5.36 -16.71
C VAL A 131 -2.97 5.10 -18.08
N GLU A 132 -1.73 4.64 -18.15
CA GLU A 132 -1.08 4.28 -19.41
C GLU A 132 -1.65 2.98 -19.99
N TYR A 133 -1.77 2.90 -21.32
CA TYR A 133 -2.12 1.65 -21.99
C TYR A 133 -1.15 0.52 -21.64
N GLY A 134 -1.71 -0.65 -21.30
CA GLY A 134 -0.93 -1.84 -20.94
C GLY A 134 -0.55 -1.93 -19.46
N ALA A 135 -0.84 -0.90 -18.64
CA ALA A 135 -0.68 -0.98 -17.20
C ALA A 135 -1.79 -1.82 -16.55
N ALA A 136 -1.44 -2.62 -15.54
CA ALA A 136 -2.42 -3.38 -14.77
C ALA A 136 -3.16 -2.45 -13.79
N ILE A 137 -4.37 -2.01 -14.15
CA ILE A 137 -5.14 -0.98 -13.43
C ILE A 137 -5.25 -1.26 -11.93
N VAL A 138 -5.56 -2.50 -11.53
CA VAL A 138 -5.67 -2.88 -10.12
C VAL A 138 -4.34 -2.69 -9.39
N GLY A 139 -3.23 -3.08 -10.02
CA GLY A 139 -1.89 -2.94 -9.46
C GLY A 139 -1.44 -1.47 -9.38
N VAL A 140 -1.76 -0.67 -10.39
CA VAL A 140 -1.53 0.78 -10.37
C VAL A 140 -2.31 1.43 -9.23
N ALA A 141 -3.60 1.12 -9.09
CA ALA A 141 -4.43 1.65 -8.01
C ALA A 141 -3.91 1.24 -6.62
N GLU A 142 -3.47 -0.01 -6.45
CA GLU A 142 -2.86 -0.47 -5.19
C GLU A 142 -1.55 0.27 -4.88
N ALA A 143 -0.70 0.47 -5.90
CA ALA A 143 0.54 1.22 -5.77
C ALA A 143 0.28 2.70 -5.41
N ILE A 144 -0.71 3.35 -6.05
CA ILE A 144 -1.15 4.71 -5.70
C ILE A 144 -1.61 4.75 -4.24
N ARG A 145 -2.53 3.86 -3.82
CA ARG A 145 -3.02 3.84 -2.43
C ARG A 145 -1.87 3.74 -1.44
N SER A 146 -0.97 2.79 -1.66
CA SER A 146 0.18 2.57 -0.78
C SER A 146 1.08 3.81 -0.72
N ASN A 147 1.45 4.39 -1.87
CA ASN A 147 2.36 5.54 -1.90
C ASN A 147 1.74 6.80 -1.26
N VAL A 148 0.45 7.04 -1.51
CA VAL A 148 -0.29 8.17 -0.92
C VAL A 148 -0.42 8.02 0.59
N ILE A 149 -0.84 6.85 1.08
CA ILE A 149 -0.97 6.58 2.52
C ILE A 149 0.37 6.79 3.22
N GLN A 150 1.45 6.25 2.66
CA GLN A 150 2.79 6.38 3.24
C GLN A 150 3.27 7.82 3.25
N SER A 151 3.11 8.54 2.14
CA SER A 151 3.60 9.91 2.00
C SER A 151 2.83 10.88 2.88
N VAL A 152 1.50 10.82 2.89
CA VAL A 152 0.66 11.66 3.75
C VAL A 152 0.92 11.37 5.22
N SER A 153 0.85 10.10 5.64
CA SER A 153 1.08 9.74 7.05
C SER A 153 2.46 10.17 7.54
N ARG A 154 3.51 9.93 6.74
CA ARG A 154 4.90 10.27 7.10
C ARG A 154 5.14 11.78 7.18
N MET A 155 4.57 12.56 6.27
CA MET A 155 4.83 14.01 6.19
C MET A 155 3.94 14.84 7.10
N THR A 156 2.74 14.36 7.40
CA THR A 156 1.71 15.15 8.10
C THR A 156 1.37 14.59 9.48
N GLY A 157 1.66 13.32 9.75
CA GLY A 157 1.23 12.65 10.97
C GLY A 157 -0.28 12.34 11.02
N LEU A 158 -1.03 12.63 9.94
CA LEU A 158 -2.45 12.28 9.84
C LEU A 158 -2.63 10.79 9.57
N GLU A 159 -3.69 10.21 10.13
CA GLU A 159 -4.18 8.88 9.81
C GLU A 159 -5.01 8.93 8.52
N VAL A 160 -4.55 8.28 7.47
CA VAL A 160 -5.32 8.18 6.23
C VAL A 160 -6.35 7.06 6.38
N VAL A 161 -7.63 7.43 6.48
CA VAL A 161 -8.74 6.50 6.71
C VAL A 161 -9.05 5.72 5.43
N GLU A 162 -9.09 6.43 4.31
CA GLU A 162 -9.39 5.85 3.01
C GLU A 162 -8.70 6.61 1.88
N VAL A 163 -8.44 5.87 0.80
CA VAL A 163 -7.98 6.42 -0.48
C VAL A 163 -8.81 5.81 -1.60
N ASN A 164 -9.72 6.61 -2.14
CA ASN A 164 -10.56 6.24 -3.27
C ASN A 164 -9.86 6.62 -4.57
N ILE A 165 -9.87 5.71 -5.53
CA ILE A 165 -9.24 5.94 -6.83
C ILE A 165 -10.28 5.66 -7.91
N ASN A 166 -10.57 6.68 -8.68
CA ASN A 166 -11.41 6.64 -9.85
C ASN A 166 -10.52 6.70 -11.09
N VAL A 167 -10.66 5.72 -11.99
CA VAL A 167 -9.86 5.63 -13.22
C VAL A 167 -10.74 6.14 -14.36
N ASP A 168 -10.48 7.38 -14.77
CA ASP A 168 -11.31 8.11 -15.74
C ASP A 168 -11.09 7.63 -17.17
N ASP A 169 -9.85 7.33 -17.54
CA ASP A 169 -9.47 7.04 -18.93
C ASP A 169 -8.15 6.24 -19.03
N ILE A 170 -7.86 5.71 -20.23
CA ILE A 170 -6.61 5.05 -20.59
C ILE A 170 -5.93 5.86 -21.70
N HIS A 171 -4.71 6.32 -21.44
CA HIS A 171 -3.92 7.03 -22.44
C HIS A 171 -3.40 6.05 -23.52
N LEU A 172 -3.82 6.28 -24.76
CA LEU A 172 -3.35 5.53 -25.91
C LEU A 172 -2.14 6.24 -26.55
N PRO A 173 -1.07 5.50 -26.92
CA PRO A 173 0.12 6.08 -27.56
C PRO A 173 -0.16 6.81 -28.88
N THR A 174 -1.32 6.57 -29.51
CA THR A 174 -1.73 7.18 -30.78
C THR A 174 -2.33 8.57 -30.63
N ASP A 175 -2.59 9.03 -29.39
CA ASP A 175 -3.15 10.37 -29.10
C ASP A 175 -2.09 11.47 -28.97
N ALA A 176 -0.84 11.22 -29.39
CA ALA A 176 0.14 12.30 -29.53
C ALA A 176 -0.40 13.31 -30.57
N PRO A 177 -0.53 14.61 -30.24
CA PRO A 177 -0.84 15.61 -31.23
C PRO A 177 0.20 15.49 -32.34
N VAL A 178 -0.25 15.22 -33.56
CA VAL A 178 0.59 15.48 -34.73
C VAL A 178 0.95 16.95 -34.65
N GLU A 179 2.19 17.26 -34.28
CA GLU A 179 2.73 18.59 -34.45
C GLU A 179 2.57 18.89 -35.95
N GLU A 180 1.61 19.74 -36.30
CA GLU A 180 1.56 20.35 -37.61
C GLU A 180 2.89 21.07 -37.79
N VAL A 181 3.81 20.42 -38.48
CA VAL A 181 4.98 21.08 -39.06
C VAL A 181 4.40 22.12 -40.01
N THR A 182 4.22 23.35 -39.54
CA THR A 182 3.95 24.48 -40.41
C THR A 182 5.22 24.70 -41.22
N GLU A 183 5.37 23.94 -42.30
CA GLU A 183 6.31 24.25 -43.37
C GLU A 183 5.94 25.64 -43.86
N SER A 184 6.71 26.63 -43.38
CA SER A 184 6.76 27.98 -43.94
C SER A 184 7.29 27.87 -45.37
N ARG A 185 6.43 27.51 -46.31
CA ARG A 185 6.66 27.65 -47.73
C ARG A 185 5.69 28.66 -48.30
N VAL A 186 6.16 29.89 -48.40
CA VAL A 186 5.98 30.93 -49.45
C VAL A 186 6.53 32.23 -48.82
N GLN A 187 7.34 33.06 -49.45
CA GLN A 187 7.70 33.24 -50.86
C GLN A 187 9.02 34.03 -50.91
#